data_AF-A0A6P0ZAZ7-F1
#
_entry.id   AF-A0A6P0ZAZ7-F1
#
_cell.length_a   1.000
_cell.length_b   1.000
_cell.length_c   1.000
_cell.angle_alpha   90.00
_cell.angle_beta   90.00
_cell.angle_gamma   90.00
#
_symmetry.space_group_name_H-M   'P 1'
#
loop_
_entity.id
_entity.type
_entity.pdbx_description
1 polymer ?
#
loop_
_entity_poly.entity_id
_entity_poly.type
_entity_poly.pdbx_seq_one_letter_code
_entity_poly.pdbx_strand_id
1 'polypeptide(L)'
;VLDPNTNPSSATQTRQLNLAEGTFVRFYQLEGSTTDTIQLGQTTLTDVSLEVNSSTNVETLNFGDISLTVESTTETAPKGTTFQGSTQGEILDFRDQDSLLANFTVTSSAAFNNSVGLYTVQNEQGTVIDPLTNQLINPGEAGYAEAAIRIGQNLLEASRDETGSVQLGGAIYAPFIIADGTTEQFLSNNPNNQGEGEEAPLAYFAYLGANPDGVDHVRLLGDNLFGFEDLFSGGDQDYNDIILDINIV
;
A
#
# COMPACT_ATOMS: atom_id res chain seq x y z
N VAL A 1 -4.03 -10.26 5.44
CA VAL A 1 -4.69 -9.41 6.44
C VAL A 1 -5.88 -8.78 5.73
N LEU A 2 -7.08 -8.95 6.27
CA LEU A 2 -8.28 -8.21 5.86
C LEU A 2 -8.72 -7.44 7.11
N ASP A 3 -9.05 -6.16 6.96
CA ASP A 3 -9.29 -5.22 8.06
C ASP A 3 -10.81 -4.98 8.26
N PRO A 4 -11.37 -5.17 9.48
CA PRO A 4 -12.79 -4.91 9.76
C PRO A 4 -13.18 -3.43 9.71
N ASN A 5 -12.23 -2.52 9.90
CA ASN A 5 -12.52 -1.09 10.08
C ASN A 5 -12.59 -0.34 8.76
N THR A 6 -12.15 -0.97 7.67
CA THR A 6 -12.44 -0.44 6.35
C THR A 6 -13.97 -0.49 6.19
N ASN A 7 -14.58 0.64 5.81
CA ASN A 7 -15.95 0.66 5.30
C ASN A 7 -15.93 0.66 3.76
N PRO A 8 -15.41 -0.38 3.07
CA PRO A 8 -15.67 -0.53 1.66
C PRO A 8 -17.11 -1.04 1.58
N SER A 9 -17.93 -0.31 0.85
CA SER A 9 -19.30 -0.64 0.49
C SER A 9 -19.58 -2.16 0.31
N SER A 10 -19.98 -2.90 1.34
CA SER A 10 -20.57 -4.27 1.26
C SER A 10 -19.85 -5.33 0.38
N ALA A 11 -18.64 -5.07 -0.10
CA ALA A 11 -17.99 -5.85 -1.14
C ALA A 11 -17.01 -6.83 -0.50
N THR A 12 -17.09 -8.09 -0.90
CA THR A 12 -16.13 -9.11 -0.48
C THR A 12 -14.77 -8.79 -1.08
N GLN A 13 -13.84 -8.40 -0.22
CA GLN A 13 -12.45 -8.19 -0.58
C GLN A 13 -11.76 -9.54 -0.79
N THR A 14 -11.06 -9.70 -1.90
CA THR A 14 -10.40 -10.96 -2.26
C THR A 14 -8.90 -10.74 -2.35
N ARG A 15 -8.17 -11.75 -1.88
CA ARG A 15 -6.71 -11.80 -1.97
C ARG A 15 -6.26 -13.22 -2.28
N GLN A 16 -5.46 -13.37 -3.33
CA GLN A 16 -4.88 -14.66 -3.70
C GLN A 16 -3.46 -14.80 -3.16
N LEU A 17 -3.15 -15.98 -2.60
CA LEU A 17 -1.83 -16.31 -2.07
C LEU A 17 -1.28 -17.52 -2.82
N ASN A 18 -0.10 -17.37 -3.41
CA ASN A 18 0.63 -18.49 -4.02
C ASN A 18 1.45 -19.20 -2.95
N LEU A 19 1.05 -20.43 -2.61
CA LEU A 19 1.67 -21.21 -1.54
C LEU A 19 2.36 -22.44 -2.11
N ALA A 20 3.61 -22.69 -1.70
CA ALA A 20 4.30 -23.93 -2.03
C ALA A 20 3.68 -25.12 -1.27
N GLU A 21 3.79 -26.33 -1.82
CA GLU A 21 3.35 -27.54 -1.12
C GLU A 21 4.05 -27.65 0.25
N GLY A 22 3.26 -27.96 1.30
CA GLY A 22 3.75 -28.05 2.67
C GLY A 22 3.86 -26.73 3.42
N THR A 23 3.42 -25.61 2.83
CA THR A 23 3.33 -24.31 3.52
C THR A 23 2.22 -24.34 4.57
N PHE A 24 2.54 -23.89 5.79
CA PHE A 24 1.54 -23.64 6.82
C PHE A 24 1.06 -22.19 6.75
N VAL A 25 -0.26 -22.00 6.75
CA VAL A 25 -0.87 -20.66 6.80
C VAL A 25 -1.42 -20.42 8.19
N ARG A 26 -1.27 -19.18 8.66
CA ARG A 26 -1.88 -18.71 9.90
C ARG A 26 -2.54 -17.37 9.61
N PHE A 27 -3.77 -17.22 10.09
CA PHE A 27 -4.49 -15.97 10.04
C PHE A 27 -4.48 -15.30 11.40
N TYR A 28 -4.38 -13.98 11.36
CA TYR A 28 -4.51 -13.15 12.53
C TYR A 28 -5.17 -11.83 12.20
N GLN A 29 -5.91 -11.30 13.17
CA GLN A 29 -6.39 -9.93 13.18
C GLN A 29 -5.38 -9.08 13.96
N LEU A 30 -5.19 -7.83 13.52
CA LEU A 30 -4.51 -6.78 14.28
C LEU A 30 -5.51 -5.63 14.44
N GLU A 31 -5.71 -5.16 15.66
CA GLU A 31 -6.47 -3.93 15.92
C GLU A 31 -5.49 -2.77 16.10
N GLY A 32 -5.68 -1.68 15.37
CA GLY A 32 -4.85 -0.46 15.50
C GLY A 32 -3.36 -0.69 15.23
N SER A 33 -3.00 -1.60 14.32
CA SER A 33 -1.62 -1.91 13.94
C SER A 33 -1.55 -2.58 12.56
N THR A 34 -0.35 -2.65 11.96
CA THR A 34 -0.06 -3.31 10.68
C THR A 34 0.85 -4.52 10.86
N THR A 35 0.93 -5.38 9.85
CA THR A 35 1.89 -6.49 9.85
C THR A 35 3.34 -5.99 9.86
N ASP A 36 3.63 -4.91 9.15
CA ASP A 36 4.99 -4.38 9.04
C ASP A 36 5.46 -3.74 10.34
N THR A 37 4.60 -2.99 11.03
CA THR A 37 4.92 -2.43 12.36
C THR A 37 5.26 -3.54 13.37
N ILE A 38 4.56 -4.68 13.32
CA ILE A 38 4.87 -5.86 14.14
C ILE A 38 6.18 -6.53 13.72
N GLN A 39 6.37 -6.78 12.42
CA GLN A 39 7.56 -7.47 11.90
C GLN A 39 8.85 -6.68 12.12
N LEU A 40 8.75 -5.35 12.12
CA LEU A 40 9.84 -4.43 12.43
C LEU A 40 10.01 -4.16 13.94
N GLY A 41 9.18 -4.77 14.79
CA GLY A 41 9.29 -4.72 16.24
C GLY A 41 8.91 -3.37 16.86
N GLN A 42 8.13 -2.55 16.14
CA GLN A 42 7.68 -1.23 16.61
C GLN A 42 6.47 -1.29 17.56
N THR A 43 5.74 -2.41 17.57
CA THR A 43 4.62 -2.64 18.48
C THR A 43 4.54 -4.11 18.94
N THR A 44 3.76 -4.38 20.00
CA THR A 44 3.63 -5.70 20.62
C THR A 44 2.40 -6.45 20.11
N LEU A 45 2.46 -7.79 20.10
CA LEU A 45 1.41 -8.71 19.62
C LEU A 45 0.15 -8.77 20.52
N THR A 46 -0.21 -7.68 21.21
CA THR A 46 -1.26 -7.69 22.24
C THR A 46 -2.66 -8.04 21.71
N ASP A 47 -2.88 -7.86 20.41
CA ASP A 47 -4.21 -7.97 19.78
C ASP A 47 -4.30 -9.04 18.67
N VAL A 48 -3.39 -10.02 18.71
CA VAL A 48 -3.34 -11.11 17.72
C VAL A 48 -4.34 -12.20 18.07
N SER A 49 -5.49 -12.21 17.40
CA SER A 49 -6.43 -13.35 17.43
C SER A 49 -5.96 -14.43 16.46
N LEU A 50 -5.81 -15.69 16.92
CA LEU A 50 -5.34 -16.81 16.10
C LEU A 50 -6.44 -17.86 15.94
N GLU A 51 -6.78 -18.18 14.70
CA GLU A 51 -7.63 -19.33 14.37
C GLU A 51 -6.88 -20.27 13.41
N VAL A 52 -6.86 -21.57 13.75
CA VAL A 52 -6.21 -22.63 12.96
C VAL A 52 -7.20 -23.77 12.78
N ASN A 53 -7.52 -24.12 11.54
CA ASN A 53 -8.33 -25.30 11.24
C ASN A 53 -7.65 -26.16 10.14
N SER A 54 -8.02 -27.44 10.08
CA SER A 54 -7.22 -28.49 9.45
C SER A 54 -8.01 -29.39 8.49
N SER A 55 -9.05 -28.93 7.78
CA SER A 55 -9.68 -29.77 6.74
C SER A 55 -10.48 -29.04 5.64
N THR A 56 -10.71 -29.73 4.52
CA THR A 56 -10.61 -29.27 3.12
C THR A 56 -11.59 -28.22 2.54
N ASN A 57 -11.00 -27.48 1.60
CA ASN A 57 -11.52 -26.71 0.44
C ASN A 57 -12.14 -25.33 0.67
N VAL A 58 -12.98 -25.14 1.68
CA VAL A 58 -13.56 -23.83 2.03
C VAL A 58 -13.68 -23.76 3.54
N GLU A 59 -12.97 -22.84 4.17
CA GLU A 59 -13.03 -22.60 5.62
C GLU A 59 -13.43 -21.16 5.89
N THR A 60 -14.40 -20.95 6.79
CA THR A 60 -14.75 -19.61 7.28
C THR A 60 -14.22 -19.45 8.70
N LEU A 61 -13.30 -18.52 8.88
CA LEU A 61 -12.74 -18.09 10.16
C LEU A 61 -13.46 -16.81 10.59
N ASN A 62 -13.84 -16.70 11.86
CA ASN A 62 -14.61 -15.54 12.34
C ASN A 62 -13.83 -14.81 13.43
N PHE A 63 -13.48 -13.55 13.16
CA PHE A 63 -12.74 -12.68 14.05
C PHE A 63 -13.63 -11.49 14.44
N GLY A 64 -14.45 -11.67 15.48
CA GLY A 64 -15.43 -10.66 15.88
C GLY A 64 -16.41 -10.34 14.75
N ASP A 65 -16.30 -9.13 14.21
CA ASP A 65 -17.13 -8.63 13.11
C ASP A 65 -16.58 -8.98 11.70
N ILE A 66 -15.39 -9.58 11.61
CA ILE A 66 -14.82 -10.08 10.36
C ILE A 66 -15.18 -11.54 10.17
N SER A 67 -15.57 -11.89 8.94
CA SER A 67 -15.61 -13.27 8.46
C SER A 67 -14.63 -13.42 7.31
N LEU A 68 -13.68 -14.35 7.44
CA LEU A 68 -12.70 -14.68 6.42
C LEU A 68 -13.04 -16.05 5.85
N THR A 69 -13.35 -16.10 4.55
CA THR A 69 -13.50 -17.36 3.83
C THR A 69 -12.22 -17.65 3.04
N VAL A 70 -11.63 -18.82 3.28
CA VAL A 70 -10.42 -19.30 2.62
C VAL A 70 -10.80 -20.43 1.69
N GLU A 71 -10.52 -20.28 0.41
CA GLU A 71 -10.80 -21.30 -0.60
C GLU A 71 -9.54 -21.61 -1.42
N SER A 72 -9.36 -22.89 -1.77
CA SER A 72 -8.33 -23.25 -2.76
C SER A 72 -8.83 -22.92 -4.16
N THR A 73 -7.97 -22.32 -4.97
CA THR A 73 -8.29 -21.95 -6.34
C THR A 73 -7.22 -22.42 -7.32
N THR A 74 -7.60 -22.68 -8.56
CA THR A 74 -6.70 -22.90 -9.69
C THR A 74 -6.60 -21.67 -10.60
N GLU A 75 -7.32 -20.60 -10.27
CA GLU A 75 -7.20 -19.33 -10.96
C GLU A 75 -5.78 -18.78 -10.83
N THR A 76 -5.29 -18.13 -11.87
CA THR A 76 -3.99 -17.47 -11.82
C THR A 76 -4.07 -16.21 -10.96
N ALA A 77 -3.06 -15.99 -10.12
CA ALA A 77 -2.91 -14.78 -9.33
C ALA A 77 -3.05 -13.51 -10.21
N PRO A 78 -3.74 -12.45 -9.74
CA PRO A 78 -3.78 -11.19 -10.46
C PRO A 78 -2.36 -10.68 -10.72
N LYS A 79 -2.16 -10.03 -11.88
CA LYS A 79 -0.85 -9.48 -12.25
C LYS A 79 -0.41 -8.42 -11.24
N GLY A 80 0.90 -8.27 -11.04
CA GLY A 80 1.48 -7.30 -10.09
C GLY A 80 1.58 -7.80 -8.65
N THR A 81 0.93 -8.90 -8.29
CA THR A 81 0.76 -9.31 -6.87
C THR A 81 1.92 -10.10 -6.25
N THR A 82 3.02 -10.34 -6.99
CA THR A 82 4.12 -11.23 -6.57
C THR A 82 4.62 -10.97 -5.14
N PHE A 83 4.72 -9.71 -4.72
CA PHE A 83 5.25 -9.34 -3.40
C PHE A 83 4.20 -8.92 -2.37
N GLN A 84 2.92 -8.90 -2.71
CA GLN A 84 1.86 -8.36 -1.83
C GLN A 84 1.68 -9.14 -0.51
N GLY A 85 2.35 -10.28 -0.33
CA GLY A 85 2.47 -11.01 0.93
C GLY A 85 3.80 -10.93 1.66
N SER A 86 4.72 -10.09 1.19
CA SER A 86 6.01 -9.84 1.83
C SER A 86 5.92 -8.65 2.79
N THR A 87 6.90 -8.50 3.68
CA THR A 87 7.10 -7.32 4.51
C THR A 87 7.26 -6.08 3.63
N GLN A 88 6.51 -5.02 3.88
CA GLN A 88 6.49 -3.77 3.08
C GLN A 88 6.24 -4.06 1.59
N GLY A 89 5.34 -5.02 1.35
CA GLY A 89 5.04 -5.63 0.07
C GLY A 89 3.90 -4.96 -0.68
N GLU A 90 3.42 -3.81 -0.23
CA GLU A 90 2.36 -2.98 -0.84
C GLU A 90 2.84 -2.39 -2.17
N ILE A 91 3.24 -3.25 -3.11
CA ILE A 91 3.83 -2.91 -4.41
C ILE A 91 3.23 -3.73 -5.54
N LEU A 92 3.47 -3.26 -6.75
CA LEU A 92 3.11 -3.93 -7.99
C LEU A 92 4.38 -4.36 -8.73
N ASP A 93 4.57 -5.66 -8.97
CA ASP A 93 5.70 -6.16 -9.77
C ASP A 93 5.29 -6.47 -11.22
N PHE A 94 5.75 -5.64 -12.14
CA PHE A 94 5.57 -5.81 -13.58
C PHE A 94 6.91 -5.95 -14.32
N ARG A 95 8.02 -6.28 -13.63
CA ARG A 95 9.36 -6.39 -14.28
C ARG A 95 9.37 -7.36 -15.45
N ASP A 96 8.66 -8.48 -15.31
CA ASP A 96 8.58 -9.54 -16.32
C ASP A 96 7.35 -9.40 -17.23
N GLN A 97 6.72 -8.23 -17.28
CA GLN A 97 5.54 -7.96 -18.09
C GLN A 97 5.85 -6.90 -19.14
N ASP A 98 5.30 -7.10 -20.34
CA ASP A 98 5.17 -6.03 -21.32
C ASP A 98 4.29 -4.90 -20.77
N SER A 99 4.26 -3.77 -21.48
CA SER A 99 3.46 -2.62 -21.08
C SER A 99 1.95 -2.92 -21.18
N LEU A 100 1.28 -3.04 -20.03
CA LEU A 100 -0.15 -3.34 -19.87
C LEU A 100 -0.93 -2.09 -19.47
N LEU A 101 -2.18 -1.99 -19.94
CA LEU A 101 -3.08 -0.92 -19.53
C LEU A 101 -3.72 -1.33 -18.20
N ALA A 102 -3.53 -0.50 -17.17
CA ALA A 102 -4.18 -0.64 -15.88
C ALA A 102 -5.18 0.50 -15.70
N ASN A 103 -6.45 0.16 -15.47
CA ASN A 103 -7.45 1.14 -15.07
C ASN A 103 -7.36 1.34 -13.57
N PHE A 104 -7.54 2.57 -13.10
CA PHE A 104 -7.57 2.86 -11.68
C PHE A 104 -8.84 3.59 -11.27
N THR A 105 -9.23 3.40 -10.02
CA THR A 105 -10.26 4.17 -9.32
C THR A 105 -9.71 4.64 -7.98
N VAL A 106 -9.89 5.92 -7.68
CA VAL A 106 -9.59 6.54 -6.40
C VAL A 106 -10.91 6.87 -5.73
N THR A 107 -11.08 6.52 -4.46
CA THR A 107 -12.20 6.95 -3.62
C THR A 107 -11.68 7.53 -2.32
N SER A 108 -12.35 8.55 -1.76
CA SER A 108 -11.89 9.21 -0.53
C SER A 108 -13.01 9.48 0.47
N SER A 109 -12.76 9.16 1.73
CA SER A 109 -13.61 9.59 2.86
C SER A 109 -12.97 10.72 3.68
N ALA A 110 -11.73 11.11 3.37
CA ALA A 110 -10.97 12.12 4.08
C ALA A 110 -11.52 13.55 3.92
N ALA A 111 -11.18 14.40 4.88
CA ALA A 111 -11.39 15.85 4.79
C ALA A 111 -10.35 16.54 3.88
N PHE A 112 -9.12 16.03 3.83
CA PHE A 112 -8.04 16.60 3.02
C PHE A 112 -8.29 16.43 1.52
N ASN A 113 -7.66 17.31 0.73
CA ASN A 113 -7.61 17.19 -0.72
C ASN A 113 -6.37 16.41 -1.13
N ASN A 114 -6.33 15.14 -0.77
CA ASN A 114 -5.19 14.26 -1.04
C ASN A 114 -5.02 13.99 -2.54
N SER A 115 -3.77 13.79 -2.93
CA SER A 115 -3.43 13.10 -4.18
C SER A 115 -2.74 11.78 -3.89
N VAL A 116 -2.92 10.81 -4.77
CA VAL A 116 -2.23 9.51 -4.71
C VAL A 116 -1.58 9.19 -6.03
N GLY A 117 -0.55 8.35 -6.00
CA GLY A 117 0.14 7.99 -7.22
C GLY A 117 1.00 6.76 -7.08
N LEU A 118 1.73 6.47 -8.16
CA LEU A 118 2.73 5.42 -8.21
C LEU A 118 4.08 6.02 -8.57
N TYR A 119 5.15 5.40 -8.08
CA TYR A 119 6.52 5.68 -8.50
C TYR A 119 7.26 4.35 -8.71
N THR A 120 8.32 4.36 -9.52
CA THR A 120 9.13 3.17 -9.76
C THR A 120 10.22 2.99 -8.72
N VAL A 121 10.44 1.75 -8.32
CA VAL A 121 11.54 1.34 -7.43
C VAL A 121 12.42 0.29 -8.11
N GLN A 122 13.68 0.23 -7.73
CA GLN A 122 14.69 -0.64 -8.32
C GLN A 122 14.64 -2.08 -7.80
N ASN A 123 14.10 -2.25 -6.59
CA ASN A 123 14.00 -3.52 -5.90
C ASN A 123 12.84 -3.49 -4.90
N GLU A 124 12.58 -4.64 -4.28
CA GLU A 124 11.49 -4.84 -3.33
C GLU A 124 11.71 -4.07 -2.01
N GLN A 125 12.94 -3.62 -1.74
CA GLN A 125 13.28 -2.79 -0.57
C GLN A 125 13.04 -1.29 -0.80
N GLY A 126 12.51 -0.91 -1.97
CA GLY A 126 12.10 0.46 -2.25
C GLY A 126 13.19 1.39 -2.75
N THR A 127 14.40 0.91 -3.04
CA THR A 127 15.48 1.80 -3.53
C THR A 127 15.04 2.55 -4.79
N VAL A 128 15.24 3.87 -4.83
CA VAL A 128 14.99 4.72 -6.01
C VAL A 128 16.30 5.21 -6.64
N ILE A 129 16.26 5.58 -7.92
CA ILE A 129 17.34 6.34 -8.57
C ILE A 129 16.91 7.80 -8.59
N ASP A 130 17.62 8.67 -7.88
CA ASP A 130 17.34 10.11 -7.90
C ASP A 130 17.48 10.67 -9.32
N PRO A 131 16.41 11.23 -9.91
CA PRO A 131 16.45 11.74 -11.28
C PRO A 131 17.38 12.96 -11.46
N LEU A 132 17.78 13.63 -10.37
CA LEU A 132 18.67 14.80 -10.43
C LEU A 132 20.14 14.41 -10.33
N THR A 133 20.48 13.44 -9.48
CA THR A 133 21.87 13.08 -9.17
C THR A 133 22.28 11.71 -9.75
N ASN A 134 21.32 10.90 -10.19
CA ASN A 134 21.49 9.52 -10.63
C ASN A 134 22.10 8.60 -9.55
N GLN A 135 21.89 8.94 -8.27
CA GLN A 135 22.30 8.13 -7.11
C GLN A 135 21.19 7.18 -6.68
N LEU A 136 21.56 6.01 -6.16
CA LEU A 136 20.62 5.12 -5.48
C LEU A 136 20.35 5.66 -4.08
N ILE A 137 19.07 5.77 -3.72
CA ILE A 137 18.61 6.24 -2.42
C ILE A 137 17.63 5.21 -1.84
N ASN A 138 17.89 4.74 -0.63
CA ASN A 138 17.03 3.81 0.10
C ASN A 138 15.98 4.57 0.94
N PRO A 139 14.83 3.95 1.24
CA PRO A 139 13.89 4.51 2.20
C PRO A 139 14.59 4.91 3.52
N GLY A 140 14.32 6.13 3.99
CA GLY A 140 14.93 6.71 5.20
C GLY A 140 16.25 7.45 4.99
N GLU A 141 16.83 7.40 3.78
CA GLU A 141 17.95 8.27 3.43
C GLU A 141 17.46 9.67 3.03
N ALA A 142 18.27 10.69 3.30
CA ALA A 142 17.95 12.06 2.95
C ALA A 142 17.76 12.20 1.43
N GLY A 143 16.68 12.87 1.02
CA GLY A 143 16.32 13.06 -0.39
C GLY A 143 15.46 11.94 -0.98
N TYR A 144 15.17 10.86 -0.24
CA TYR A 144 14.33 9.76 -0.74
C TYR A 144 12.94 10.25 -1.20
N ALA A 145 12.23 10.98 -0.33
CA ALA A 145 10.87 11.43 -0.62
C ALA A 145 10.83 12.37 -1.84
N GLU A 146 11.78 13.31 -1.94
CA GLU A 146 11.91 14.17 -3.11
C GLU A 146 12.12 13.36 -4.40
N ALA A 147 13.06 12.42 -4.38
CA ALA A 147 13.36 11.56 -5.52
C ALA A 147 12.14 10.72 -5.93
N ALA A 148 11.48 10.06 -4.97
CA ALA A 148 10.30 9.23 -5.19
C ALA A 148 9.14 10.05 -5.80
N ILE A 149 8.84 11.23 -5.25
CA ILE A 149 7.77 12.09 -5.77
C ILE A 149 8.11 12.67 -7.15
N ARG A 150 9.38 13.01 -7.44
CA ARG A 150 9.79 13.42 -8.79
C ARG A 150 9.61 12.31 -9.82
N ILE A 151 9.87 11.06 -9.45
CA ILE A 151 9.61 9.91 -10.30
C ILE A 151 8.10 9.77 -10.53
N GLY A 152 7.31 9.82 -9.46
CA GLY A 152 5.86 9.61 -9.51
C GLY A 152 5.08 10.69 -10.26
N GLN A 153 5.50 11.96 -10.15
CA GLN A 153 4.92 13.09 -10.88
C GLN A 153 4.88 12.88 -12.40
N ASN A 154 5.79 12.06 -12.95
CA ASN A 154 5.86 11.76 -14.38
C ASN A 154 5.19 10.42 -14.76
N LEU A 155 4.56 9.72 -13.82
CA LEU A 155 3.98 8.40 -14.01
C LEU A 155 2.46 8.38 -13.80
N LEU A 156 2.02 8.54 -12.54
CA LEU A 156 0.63 8.55 -12.14
C LEU A 156 0.50 9.44 -10.91
N GLU A 157 -0.36 10.44 -11.01
CA GLU A 157 -0.92 11.21 -9.91
C GLU A 157 -2.42 11.34 -10.18
N ALA A 158 -3.23 11.03 -9.20
CA ALA A 158 -4.68 11.09 -9.25
C ALA A 158 -5.20 11.81 -8.00
N SER A 159 -6.22 12.64 -8.20
CA SER A 159 -6.93 13.30 -7.11
C SER A 159 -7.96 12.37 -6.47
N ARG A 160 -8.50 12.77 -5.33
CA ARG A 160 -9.66 12.09 -4.73
C ARG A 160 -10.82 11.93 -5.73
N ASP A 161 -11.50 10.79 -5.64
CA ASP A 161 -12.71 10.47 -6.42
C ASP A 161 -12.50 10.48 -7.96
N GLU A 162 -11.26 10.20 -8.39
CA GLU A 162 -10.85 10.15 -9.79
C GLU A 162 -10.84 8.71 -10.35
N THR A 163 -11.11 8.57 -11.64
CA THR A 163 -10.87 7.31 -12.37
C THR A 163 -10.04 7.60 -13.60
N GLY A 164 -9.20 6.63 -13.99
CA GLY A 164 -8.34 6.80 -15.14
C GLY A 164 -7.63 5.53 -15.54
N SER A 165 -6.54 5.67 -16.28
CA SER A 165 -5.73 4.54 -16.72
C SER A 165 -4.26 4.93 -16.83
N VAL A 166 -3.37 3.99 -16.51
CA VAL A 166 -1.92 4.13 -16.58
C VAL A 166 -1.32 2.90 -17.28
N GLN A 167 -0.20 3.08 -17.96
CA GLN A 167 0.53 1.99 -18.58
C GLN A 167 1.62 1.47 -17.63
N LEU A 168 1.59 0.18 -17.27
CA LEU A 168 2.53 -0.44 -16.33
C LEU A 168 3.28 -1.59 -17.02
N GLY A 169 4.60 -1.66 -16.83
CA GLY A 169 5.45 -2.69 -17.44
C GLY A 169 6.93 -2.47 -17.21
N GLY A 170 7.71 -3.53 -17.07
CA GLY A 170 9.17 -3.50 -16.95
C GLY A 170 9.72 -2.90 -15.65
N ALA A 171 8.89 -2.68 -14.63
CA ALA A 171 9.30 -2.07 -13.35
C ALA A 171 8.50 -2.62 -12.16
N ILE A 172 9.00 -2.32 -10.96
CA ILE A 172 8.23 -2.41 -9.72
C ILE A 172 7.67 -1.02 -9.45
N TYR A 173 6.40 -0.95 -9.06
CA TYR A 173 5.71 0.29 -8.69
C TYR A 173 5.30 0.25 -7.24
N ALA A 174 5.60 1.32 -6.50
CA ALA A 174 5.15 1.53 -5.14
C ALA A 174 4.17 2.71 -5.09
N PRO A 175 3.14 2.64 -4.23
CA PRO A 175 2.19 3.73 -4.05
C PRO A 175 2.73 4.83 -3.13
N PHE A 176 2.19 6.02 -3.31
CA PHE A 176 2.33 7.14 -2.37
C PHE A 176 1.01 7.90 -2.23
N ILE A 177 0.87 8.63 -1.12
CA ILE A 177 -0.13 9.68 -0.91
C ILE A 177 0.59 10.99 -0.60
N ILE A 178 0.08 12.11 -1.11
CA ILE A 178 0.39 13.45 -0.63
C ILE A 178 -0.81 13.97 0.16
N ALA A 179 -0.62 14.17 1.45
CA ALA A 179 -1.64 14.70 2.36
C ALA A 179 -1.92 16.18 2.05
N ASP A 180 -3.21 16.50 1.87
CA ASP A 180 -3.73 17.84 1.52
C ASP A 180 -2.94 18.59 0.44
N GLY A 181 -2.53 17.88 -0.61
CA GLY A 181 -1.83 18.52 -1.70
C GLY A 181 -1.49 17.61 -2.88
N THR A 182 -0.73 18.19 -3.81
CA THR A 182 -0.24 17.56 -5.04
C THR A 182 1.26 17.30 -4.99
N THR A 183 1.76 16.49 -5.93
CA THR A 183 3.21 16.29 -6.11
C THR A 183 3.94 17.61 -6.34
N GLU A 184 3.35 18.56 -7.09
CA GLU A 184 3.92 19.89 -7.34
C GLU A 184 4.00 20.73 -6.06
N GLN A 185 2.95 20.71 -5.24
CA GLN A 185 2.94 21.41 -3.95
C GLN A 185 3.92 20.79 -2.96
N PHE A 186 4.03 19.46 -2.92
CA PHE A 186 5.03 18.76 -2.12
C PHE A 186 6.46 19.16 -2.50
N LEU A 187 6.80 19.08 -3.80
CA LEU A 187 8.14 19.39 -4.29
C LEU A 187 8.54 20.87 -4.11
N SER A 188 7.57 21.78 -4.06
CA SER A 188 7.82 23.20 -3.86
C SER A 188 7.87 23.62 -2.39
N ASN A 189 7.02 23.03 -1.55
CA ASN A 189 6.83 23.49 -0.16
C ASN A 189 7.53 22.59 0.87
N ASN A 190 7.62 21.28 0.63
CA ASN A 190 8.17 20.32 1.60
C ASN A 190 8.93 19.14 0.97
N PRO A 191 9.91 19.37 0.06
CA PRO A 191 10.62 18.28 -0.62
C PRO A 191 11.40 17.36 0.35
N ASN A 192 11.76 17.85 1.53
CA ASN A 192 12.47 17.07 2.55
C ASN A 192 11.56 16.17 3.38
N ASN A 193 10.23 16.23 3.17
CA ASN A 193 9.22 15.49 3.92
C ASN A 193 9.37 15.64 5.43
N GLN A 194 9.37 16.88 5.94
CA GLN A 194 9.54 17.16 7.37
C GLN A 194 8.36 17.95 7.92
N GLY A 195 8.17 17.87 9.25
CA GLY A 195 7.12 18.60 9.96
C GLY A 195 6.06 17.69 10.56
N GLU A 196 5.15 18.29 11.33
CA GLU A 196 4.01 17.62 11.95
C GLU A 196 2.76 18.45 11.61
N GLY A 197 1.73 17.82 11.02
CA GLY A 197 0.43 18.46 10.75
C GLY A 197 0.29 19.22 9.41
N GLU A 198 -0.68 20.14 9.36
CA GLU A 198 -1.24 20.75 8.12
C GLU A 198 -0.43 21.94 7.54
N GLU A 199 0.74 22.28 8.09
CA GLU A 199 1.46 23.49 7.66
C GLU A 199 2.06 23.39 6.24
N ALA A 200 2.35 22.16 5.79
CA ALA A 200 2.83 21.85 4.46
C ALA A 200 2.45 20.40 4.10
N PRO A 201 2.28 20.08 2.80
CA PRO A 201 1.97 18.71 2.39
C PRO A 201 3.05 17.73 2.85
N LEU A 202 2.62 16.57 3.34
CA LEU A 202 3.47 15.44 3.69
C LEU A 202 3.23 14.30 2.71
N ALA A 203 4.29 13.56 2.40
CA ALA A 203 4.21 12.36 1.56
C ALA A 203 4.34 11.11 2.44
N TYR A 204 3.44 10.15 2.24
CA TYR A 204 3.55 8.83 2.87
C TYR A 204 3.64 7.72 1.82
N PHE A 205 4.37 6.67 2.17
CA PHE A 205 4.81 5.59 1.30
C PHE A 205 4.59 4.23 1.97
N ALA A 206 4.56 3.16 1.17
CA ALA A 206 4.58 1.77 1.65
C ALA A 206 5.82 1.44 2.51
N TYR A 207 6.92 2.16 2.30
CA TYR A 207 8.15 1.93 3.05
C TYR A 207 8.18 2.81 4.30
N LEU A 208 7.93 2.24 5.48
CA LEU A 208 7.97 2.91 6.79
C LEU A 208 9.20 3.81 6.99
N GLY A 209 10.38 3.40 6.52
CA GLY A 209 11.60 4.21 6.62
C GLY A 209 11.50 5.56 5.88
N ALA A 210 10.65 5.67 4.86
CA ALA A 210 10.40 6.90 4.13
C ALA A 210 9.35 7.82 4.77
N ASN A 211 8.57 7.31 5.73
CA ASN A 211 7.52 8.08 6.40
C ASN A 211 8.13 8.88 7.56
N PRO A 212 7.82 10.18 7.69
CA PRO A 212 8.51 11.08 8.62
C PRO A 212 8.23 10.79 10.10
N ASP A 213 7.10 10.16 10.39
CA ASP A 213 6.72 9.65 11.72
C ASP A 213 7.10 8.18 11.94
N GLY A 214 7.60 7.49 10.91
CA GLY A 214 7.88 6.06 10.94
C GLY A 214 6.63 5.18 11.08
N VAL A 215 5.44 5.75 10.86
CA VAL A 215 4.16 5.01 10.87
C VAL A 215 3.93 4.38 9.51
N ASP A 216 3.16 3.31 9.49
CA ASP A 216 2.76 2.62 8.28
C ASP A 216 1.41 3.13 7.78
N HIS A 217 1.47 3.99 6.77
CA HIS A 217 0.32 4.71 6.21
C HIS A 217 -0.33 4.00 5.03
N VAL A 218 0.23 2.90 4.54
CA VAL A 218 -0.29 2.21 3.34
C VAL A 218 -0.59 0.77 3.70
N ARG A 219 -1.73 0.26 3.26
CA ARG A 219 -2.11 -1.13 3.48
C ARG A 219 -2.77 -1.72 2.25
N LEU A 220 -2.55 -3.01 2.02
CA LEU A 220 -3.33 -3.77 1.05
C LEU A 220 -4.68 -4.19 1.65
N LEU A 221 -5.76 -3.75 1.01
CA LEU A 221 -7.14 -4.13 1.34
C LEU A 221 -7.64 -5.31 0.51
N GLY A 222 -6.86 -5.71 -0.51
CA GLY A 222 -7.11 -6.77 -1.46
C GLY A 222 -5.96 -6.83 -2.48
N ASP A 223 -6.05 -7.71 -3.47
CA ASP A 223 -5.07 -7.73 -4.56
C ASP A 223 -5.12 -6.40 -5.34
N ASN A 224 -3.98 -5.70 -5.44
CA ASN A 224 -3.85 -4.41 -6.14
C ASN A 224 -4.77 -3.28 -5.63
N LEU A 225 -5.24 -3.41 -4.38
CA LEU A 225 -6.11 -2.44 -3.74
C LEU A 225 -5.42 -1.85 -2.50
N PHE A 226 -5.07 -0.57 -2.59
CA PHE A 226 -4.27 0.13 -1.60
C PHE A 226 -5.15 1.11 -0.81
N GLY A 227 -5.16 0.97 0.52
CA GLY A 227 -5.75 1.93 1.44
C GLY A 227 -4.67 2.80 2.08
N PHE A 228 -5.01 4.05 2.39
CA PHE A 228 -4.10 5.06 2.92
C PHE A 228 -4.66 5.78 4.14
N GLU A 229 -3.77 6.19 5.03
CA GLU A 229 -4.00 7.20 6.09
C GLU A 229 -3.29 8.52 5.71
N ASP A 230 -3.95 9.67 5.88
CA ASP A 230 -3.41 10.98 5.50
C ASP A 230 -2.91 11.83 6.68
N LEU A 231 -3.23 11.44 7.91
CA LEU A 231 -2.83 12.17 9.11
C LEU A 231 -1.53 11.66 9.70
N PHE A 232 -0.64 12.59 10.05
CA PHE A 232 0.59 12.29 10.80
C PHE A 232 0.27 11.49 12.07
N SER A 233 1.12 10.51 12.39
CA SER A 233 0.87 9.50 13.43
C SER A 233 -0.25 8.49 13.14
N GLY A 234 -0.71 8.41 11.89
CA GLY A 234 -1.57 7.33 11.39
C GLY A 234 -3.07 7.48 11.65
N GLY A 235 -3.56 8.67 11.97
CA GLY A 235 -5.00 8.96 12.00
C GLY A 235 -5.83 8.03 12.90
N ASP A 236 -6.99 7.61 12.39
CA ASP A 236 -7.88 6.64 13.05
C ASP A 236 -7.69 5.20 12.55
N GLN A 237 -6.79 4.99 11.58
CA GLN A 237 -6.28 3.68 11.15
C GLN A 237 -7.34 2.79 10.50
N ASP A 238 -8.27 3.40 9.76
CA ASP A 238 -9.27 2.70 8.96
C ASP A 238 -8.89 2.57 7.47
N TYR A 239 -7.80 3.22 7.06
CA TYR A 239 -7.15 3.24 5.75
C TYR A 239 -8.11 3.62 4.61
N ASN A 240 -9.14 4.40 4.89
CA ASN A 240 -10.14 4.83 3.91
C ASN A 240 -10.07 6.31 3.54
N ASP A 241 -9.07 7.04 4.05
CA ASP A 241 -8.81 8.43 3.67
C ASP A 241 -8.65 8.55 2.15
N ILE A 242 -7.87 7.63 1.57
CA ILE A 242 -7.88 7.29 0.16
C ILE A 242 -7.86 5.78 -0.01
N ILE A 243 -8.60 5.28 -1.00
CA ILE A 243 -8.44 3.93 -1.56
C ILE A 243 -8.11 4.06 -3.04
N LEU A 244 -7.01 3.43 -3.46
CA LEU A 244 -6.58 3.29 -4.85
C LEU A 244 -6.75 1.84 -5.30
N ASP A 245 -7.73 1.61 -6.17
CA ASP A 245 -8.00 0.32 -6.82
C ASP A 245 -7.34 0.28 -8.20
N ILE A 246 -6.48 -0.70 -8.47
CA ILE A 246 -5.80 -0.87 -9.76
C ILE A 246 -6.21 -2.20 -10.40
N ASN A 247 -6.95 -2.08 -11.49
CA ASN A 247 -7.47 -3.19 -12.28
C ASN A 247 -6.70 -3.33 -13.58
N ILE A 248 -5.99 -4.45 -13.75
CA ILE A 248 -5.25 -4.76 -14.98
C ILE A 248 -6.18 -5.41 -16.00
N VAL A 249 -6.20 -4.86 -17.21
CA VAL A 249 -6.99 -5.37 -18.35
C VAL A 249 -6.20 -6.41 -19.15
#